data_AF-A0A1F4QXJ4-F1
#
_entry.id   AF-A0A1F4QXJ4-F1
#
_cell.length_a   1.000
_cell.length_b   1.000
_cell.length_c   1.000
_cell.angle_alpha   90.00
_cell.angle_beta   90.00
_cell.angle_gamma   90.00
#
_symmetry.space_group_name_H-M   'P 1'
#
loop_
_entity.id
_entity.type
_entity.pdbx_description
1 polymer ?
#
loop_
_entity_poly.entity_id
_entity_poly.type
_entity_poly.pdbx_seq_one_letter_code
_entity_poly.pdbx_strand_id
1 'polypeptide(L)'
;MHQSPSDFNQRKIVTPDISIANRFAIDEKGLFVNGTCFYLILKDQSDRNYYSILGLLNSKLMDYFHKITSGNSLYAKRFRYWTSYLNSYPIPKELFAPDSTTAAILIENVSKLLNHPTEKEIVEREKYNDRLCYKLFNLTESEILEIEKTLSVLGSECS
;
A
#
# COMPACT_ATOMS: atom_id res chain seq x y z
N MET A 1 -2.17 15.62 -11.22
CA MET A 1 -0.87 15.32 -11.85
C MET A 1 -1.10 15.17 -13.34
N HIS A 2 -0.29 15.83 -14.16
CA HIS A 2 -0.27 15.61 -15.62
C HIS A 2 0.73 14.47 -15.87
N GLN A 3 0.32 13.41 -16.56
CA GLN A 3 1.25 12.32 -16.91
C GLN A 3 2.29 12.89 -17.87
N SER A 4 3.57 12.87 -17.49
CA SER A 4 4.67 13.32 -18.34
C SER A 4 5.27 12.14 -19.08
N PRO A 5 5.55 12.23 -20.40
CA PRO A 5 6.17 11.15 -21.16
C PRO A 5 7.50 10.65 -20.58
N SER A 6 8.23 11.52 -19.87
CA SER A 6 9.47 11.21 -19.16
C SER A 6 9.31 10.20 -18.03
N ASP A 7 8.14 10.15 -17.41
CA ASP A 7 7.87 9.34 -16.21
C ASP A 7 7.58 7.89 -16.57
N PHE A 8 7.24 7.61 -17.84
CA PHE A 8 6.87 6.27 -18.27
C PHE A 8 8.02 5.28 -18.14
N ASN A 9 9.25 5.71 -18.45
CA ASN A 9 10.44 4.85 -18.38
C ASN A 9 11.04 4.74 -16.96
N GLN A 10 10.44 5.40 -15.97
CA GLN A 10 10.92 5.36 -14.60
C GLN A 10 10.26 4.22 -13.82
N ARG A 11 11.01 3.69 -12.85
CA ARG A 11 10.44 2.82 -11.84
C ARG A 11 9.39 3.59 -11.06
N LYS A 12 8.24 2.96 -10.82
CA LYS A 12 7.11 3.61 -10.18
C LYS A 12 6.23 2.60 -9.43
N ILE A 13 5.57 3.06 -8.38
CA ILE A 13 4.48 2.31 -7.73
C ILE A 13 3.18 2.76 -8.38
N VAL A 14 2.36 1.84 -8.86
CA VAL A 14 1.10 2.11 -9.57
C VAL A 14 -0.09 1.63 -8.76
N THR A 15 -1.21 2.34 -8.87
CA THR A 15 -2.52 1.96 -8.31
C THR A 15 -3.63 2.33 -9.28
N PRO A 16 -4.71 1.55 -9.40
CA PRO A 16 -5.92 1.98 -10.10
C PRO A 16 -6.54 3.21 -9.42
N ASP A 17 -7.21 4.08 -10.19
CA ASP A 17 -7.98 5.23 -9.66
C ASP A 17 -9.12 4.73 -8.77
N ILE A 18 -9.78 3.63 -9.15
CA ILE A 18 -10.93 3.09 -8.43
C ILE A 18 -10.63 1.65 -8.00
N SER A 19 -10.65 1.38 -6.69
CA SER A 19 -10.48 0.04 -6.13
C SER A 19 -11.33 -0.18 -4.87
N ILE A 20 -11.60 -1.44 -4.53
CA ILE A 20 -12.34 -1.83 -3.32
C ILE A 20 -11.42 -1.87 -2.08
N ALA A 21 -10.12 -2.06 -2.33
CA ALA A 21 -9.06 -2.06 -1.33
C ALA A 21 -7.76 -1.54 -1.93
N ASN A 22 -6.78 -1.19 -1.10
CA ASN A 22 -5.44 -0.83 -1.56
C ASN A 22 -4.87 -1.93 -2.48
N ARG A 23 -4.44 -1.53 -3.68
CA ARG A 23 -3.85 -2.41 -4.70
C ARG A 23 -2.71 -1.68 -5.37
N PHE A 24 -1.57 -1.69 -4.71
CA PHE A 24 -0.35 -1.08 -5.22
C PHE A 24 0.57 -2.16 -5.81
N ALA A 25 1.18 -1.87 -6.95
CA ALA A 25 2.16 -2.72 -7.60
C ALA A 25 3.40 -1.91 -7.98
N ILE A 26 4.57 -2.55 -8.08
CA ILE A 26 5.77 -1.92 -8.63
C ILE A 26 5.84 -2.22 -10.12
N ASP A 27 6.02 -1.15 -10.91
CA ASP A 27 6.42 -1.23 -12.30
C ASP A 27 7.94 -1.01 -12.39
N GLU A 28 8.67 -2.08 -12.69
CA GLU A 28 10.13 -2.06 -12.89
C GLU A 28 10.53 -1.83 -14.35
N LYS A 29 9.60 -2.03 -15.29
CA LYS A 29 9.90 -2.09 -16.73
C LYS A 29 9.46 -0.83 -17.47
N GLY A 30 8.94 0.16 -16.76
CA GLY A 30 8.44 1.39 -17.36
C GLY A 30 7.23 1.13 -18.25
N LEU A 31 6.35 0.23 -17.82
CA LEU A 31 5.13 -0.09 -18.57
C LEU A 31 4.24 1.13 -18.70
N PHE A 32 3.60 1.22 -19.87
CA PHE A 32 2.59 2.23 -20.12
C PHE A 32 1.36 1.92 -19.28
N VAL A 33 0.98 2.86 -18.42
CA VAL A 33 -0.19 2.71 -17.58
C VAL A 33 -1.39 3.21 -18.37
N ASN A 34 -2.07 2.30 -19.06
CA ASN A 34 -3.27 2.63 -19.84
C ASN A 34 -4.51 2.69 -18.92
N GLY A 35 -5.19 3.83 -18.85
CA GLY A 35 -6.42 4.03 -18.07
C GLY A 35 -6.31 5.07 -16.93
N THR A 36 -7.33 5.15 -16.08
CA THR A 36 -7.33 5.98 -14.86
C THR A 36 -6.53 5.25 -13.77
N CYS A 37 -5.23 5.45 -13.77
CA CYS A 37 -4.32 4.95 -12.75
C CYS A 37 -3.43 6.07 -12.26
N PHE A 38 -3.02 5.98 -11.01
CA PHE A 38 -2.05 6.88 -10.40
C PHE A 38 -0.73 6.16 -10.20
N TYR A 39 0.34 6.94 -10.15
CA TYR A 39 1.66 6.43 -9.87
C TYR A 39 2.41 7.31 -8.87
N LEU A 40 3.34 6.68 -8.16
CA LEU A 40 4.25 7.30 -7.20
C LEU A 40 5.67 7.01 -7.65
N ILE A 41 6.46 8.07 -7.79
CA ILE A 41 7.90 7.99 -8.09
C ILE A 41 8.62 8.48 -6.84
N LEU A 42 9.44 7.61 -6.26
CA LEU A 42 10.18 7.94 -5.04
C LEU A 42 11.41 8.77 -5.38
N LYS A 43 11.78 9.73 -4.52
CA LYS A 43 13.01 10.52 -4.74
C LYS A 43 14.26 9.65 -4.67
N ASP A 44 14.29 8.74 -3.71
CA ASP A 44 15.29 7.69 -3.61
C ASP A 44 14.73 6.43 -4.27
N GLN A 45 15.44 5.98 -5.31
CA GLN A 45 15.03 4.93 -6.22
C GLN A 45 15.49 3.52 -5.81
N SER A 46 16.05 3.38 -4.59
CA SER A 46 16.52 2.09 -4.08
C SER A 46 15.40 1.06 -3.90
N ASP A 47 15.72 -0.22 -4.09
CA ASP A 47 14.83 -1.34 -3.78
C ASP A 47 14.27 -1.25 -2.36
N ARG A 48 15.13 -0.86 -1.41
CA ARG A 48 14.76 -0.67 -0.01
C ARG A 48 13.54 0.24 0.10
N ASN A 49 13.57 1.43 -0.51
CA ASN A 49 12.48 2.40 -0.36
C ASN A 49 11.22 1.98 -1.12
N TYR A 50 11.38 1.43 -2.33
CA TYR A 50 10.24 0.93 -3.09
C TYR A 50 9.52 -0.20 -2.37
N TYR A 51 10.26 -1.19 -1.84
CA TYR A 51 9.67 -2.32 -1.13
C TYR A 51 9.09 -1.90 0.23
N SER A 52 9.73 -0.96 0.92
CA SER A 52 9.21 -0.40 2.17
C SER A 52 7.86 0.29 1.96
N ILE A 53 7.77 1.17 0.96
CA ILE A 53 6.55 1.90 0.65
C ILE A 53 5.49 0.95 0.11
N LEU A 54 5.84 0.02 -0.79
CA LEU A 54 4.89 -0.96 -1.32
C LEU A 54 4.26 -1.81 -0.20
N GLY A 55 5.08 -2.28 0.75
CA GLY A 55 4.62 -3.06 1.90
C GLY A 55 3.66 -2.27 2.80
N LEU A 56 4.00 -1.00 3.08
CA LEU A 56 3.13 -0.13 3.86
C LEU A 56 1.80 0.16 3.14
N LEU A 57 1.85 0.51 1.85
CA LEU A 57 0.67 0.89 1.07
C LEU A 57 -0.33 -0.25 0.91
N ASN A 58 0.14 -1.50 0.82
CA ASN A 58 -0.73 -2.68 0.75
C ASN A 58 -1.15 -3.24 2.12
N SER A 59 -0.82 -2.57 3.23
CA SER A 59 -1.28 -2.99 4.56
C SER A 59 -2.74 -2.63 4.83
N LYS A 60 -3.40 -3.42 5.69
CA LYS A 60 -4.72 -3.10 6.25
C LYS A 60 -4.77 -1.75 6.95
N LEU A 61 -3.70 -1.36 7.63
CA LEU A 61 -3.62 -0.05 8.28
C LEU A 61 -3.81 1.07 7.27
N MET A 62 -3.12 0.99 6.13
CA MET A 62 -3.21 2.01 5.10
C MET A 62 -4.52 1.94 4.33
N ASP A 63 -5.11 0.75 4.19
CA ASP A 63 -6.45 0.58 3.62
C ASP A 63 -7.52 1.23 4.52
N TYR A 64 -7.43 1.00 5.83
CA TYR A 64 -8.28 1.67 6.83
C TYR A 64 -8.12 3.18 6.77
N PHE A 65 -6.87 3.68 6.79
CA PHE A 65 -6.58 5.11 6.71
C PHE A 65 -7.15 5.74 5.43
N HIS A 66 -7.02 5.08 4.29
CA HIS A 66 -7.60 5.57 3.05
C HIS A 66 -9.12 5.68 3.15
N LYS A 67 -9.78 4.63 3.64
CA LYS A 67 -11.25 4.57 3.73
C LYS A 67 -11.84 5.63 4.66
N ILE A 68 -11.19 5.93 5.79
CA ILE A 68 -11.64 6.99 6.71
C ILE A 68 -11.39 8.40 6.15
N THR A 69 -10.33 8.61 5.37
CA THR A 69 -9.95 9.96 4.88
C THR A 69 -10.55 10.32 3.53
N SER A 70 -10.81 9.35 2.66
CA SER A 70 -11.32 9.62 1.30
C SER A 70 -12.76 10.10 1.28
N GLY A 71 -13.51 9.94 2.38
CA GLY A 71 -14.81 10.55 2.66
C GLY A 71 -15.98 10.16 1.74
N ASN A 72 -15.73 9.52 0.60
CA ASN A 72 -16.72 9.17 -0.41
C ASN A 72 -16.38 7.82 -1.04
N SER A 73 -17.10 6.77 -0.66
CA SER A 73 -17.18 5.59 -1.50
C SER A 73 -18.03 5.93 -2.73
N LEU A 74 -17.51 5.67 -3.92
CA LEU A 74 -18.34 5.54 -5.10
C LEU A 74 -19.26 4.32 -4.90
N TYR A 75 -20.42 4.34 -5.57
CA TYR A 75 -21.37 3.23 -5.65
C TYR A 75 -20.70 1.84 -5.50
N ALA A 76 -21.23 1.01 -4.62
CA ALA A 76 -20.69 -0.32 -4.29
C ALA A 76 -19.28 -0.34 -3.63
N LYS A 77 -19.04 0.57 -2.67
CA LYS A 77 -17.83 0.57 -1.80
C LYS A 77 -16.50 0.63 -2.55
N ARG A 78 -16.47 1.35 -3.67
CA ARG A 78 -15.24 1.60 -4.42
C ARG A 78 -14.65 2.95 -4.00
N PHE A 79 -13.36 2.99 -3.73
CA PHE A 79 -12.64 4.18 -3.26
C PHE A 79 -11.81 4.79 -4.40
N ARG A 80 -11.75 6.14 -4.43
CA ARG A 80 -10.93 6.87 -5.39
C ARG A 80 -9.57 7.23 -4.80
N TYR A 81 -8.50 6.89 -5.51
CA TYR A 81 -7.11 7.14 -5.11
C TYR A 81 -6.57 8.45 -5.69
N TRP A 82 -7.26 9.57 -5.45
CA TRP A 82 -6.79 10.88 -5.90
C TRP A 82 -5.45 11.27 -5.27
N THR A 83 -4.64 12.02 -6.02
CA THR A 83 -3.35 12.55 -5.56
C THR A 83 -3.43 13.27 -4.23
N SER A 84 -4.50 14.02 -3.97
CA SER A 84 -4.70 14.75 -2.71
C SER A 84 -4.75 13.81 -1.50
N TYR A 85 -5.34 12.62 -1.63
CA TYR A 85 -5.40 11.63 -0.56
C TYR A 85 -4.05 10.93 -0.37
N LEU A 86 -3.38 10.56 -1.47
CA LEU A 86 -2.06 9.92 -1.39
C LEU A 86 -1.02 10.82 -0.71
N ASN A 87 -1.11 12.14 -0.92
CA ASN A 87 -0.22 13.11 -0.27
C ASN A 87 -0.45 13.24 1.24
N SER A 88 -1.61 12.86 1.76
CA SER A 88 -1.91 12.88 3.20
C SER A 88 -1.58 11.57 3.91
N TYR A 89 -1.04 10.57 3.20
CA TYR A 89 -0.73 9.27 3.82
C TYR A 89 0.36 9.42 4.88
N PRO A 90 0.15 8.87 6.08
CA PRO A 90 1.16 8.90 7.12
C PRO A 90 2.25 7.88 6.76
N ILE A 91 3.49 8.35 6.68
CA ILE A 91 4.66 7.49 6.46
C ILE A 91 5.54 7.54 7.72
N PRO A 92 5.68 6.43 8.47
CA PRO A 92 6.46 6.43 9.70
C PRO A 92 7.95 6.58 9.37
N LYS A 93 8.66 7.46 10.07
CA LYS A 93 10.10 7.70 9.85
C LYS A 93 10.94 6.44 10.03
N GLU A 94 10.51 5.58 10.95
CA GLU A 94 11.15 4.29 11.23
C GLU A 94 11.21 3.39 9.97
N LEU A 95 10.27 3.53 9.04
CA LEU A 95 10.25 2.77 7.79
C LEU A 95 11.53 2.95 6.95
N PHE A 96 12.17 4.13 7.05
CA PHE A 96 13.40 4.45 6.34
C PHE A 96 14.64 4.40 7.23
N ALA A 97 14.48 4.09 8.52
CA ALA A 97 15.60 4.00 9.43
C ALA A 97 16.49 2.79 9.04
N PRO A 98 17.82 2.98 8.90
CA PRO A 98 18.72 1.90 8.49
C PRO A 98 18.75 0.75 9.49
N ASP A 99 18.59 1.07 10.77
CA ASP A 99 18.60 0.19 11.93
C ASP A 99 17.22 -0.35 12.35
N SER A 100 16.14 0.02 11.66
CA SER A 100 14.83 -0.58 11.95
C SER A 100 14.77 -2.02 11.47
N THR A 101 14.80 -2.94 12.43
CA THR A 101 14.55 -4.36 12.20
C THR A 101 13.17 -4.61 11.60
N THR A 102 12.15 -3.86 12.03
CA THR A 102 10.79 -4.01 11.53
C THR A 102 10.70 -3.61 10.06
N ALA A 103 11.32 -2.50 9.66
CA ALA A 103 11.39 -2.12 8.25
C ALA A 103 12.15 -3.16 7.42
N ALA A 104 13.30 -3.65 7.92
CA ALA A 104 14.11 -4.65 7.21
C ALA A 104 13.32 -5.95 6.93
N ILE A 105 12.57 -6.45 7.92
CA ILE A 105 11.73 -7.64 7.75
C ILE A 105 10.60 -7.39 6.74
N LEU A 106 9.97 -6.20 6.79
CA LEU A 106 8.91 -5.83 5.85
C LEU A 106 9.45 -5.82 4.41
N ILE A 107 10.61 -5.20 4.18
CA ILE A 107 11.30 -5.17 2.88
C ILE A 107 11.59 -6.59 2.38
N GLU A 108 12.12 -7.45 3.24
CA GLU A 108 12.43 -8.84 2.88
C GLU A 108 11.17 -9.63 2.49
N ASN A 109 10.08 -9.47 3.25
CA ASN A 109 8.81 -10.12 2.93
C ASN A 109 8.24 -9.63 1.59
N VAL A 110 8.29 -8.33 1.32
CA VAL A 110 7.84 -7.76 0.05
C VAL A 110 8.69 -8.28 -1.10
N SER A 111 10.02 -8.35 -0.94
CA SER A 111 10.90 -8.96 -1.95
C SER A 111 10.50 -10.42 -2.24
N LYS A 112 10.18 -11.22 -1.22
CA LYS A 112 9.68 -12.59 -1.40
C LYS A 112 8.31 -12.64 -2.10
N LEU A 113 7.42 -11.70 -1.80
CA LEU A 113 6.11 -11.58 -2.46
C LEU A 113 6.22 -11.23 -3.95
N LEU A 114 7.28 -10.53 -4.35
CA LEU A 114 7.52 -10.20 -5.76
C LEU A 114 8.11 -11.39 -6.55
N ASN A 115 8.67 -12.39 -5.86
CA ASN A 115 9.37 -13.53 -6.46
C ASN A 115 8.45 -14.77 -6.63
N HIS A 116 7.36 -14.62 -7.37
CA HIS A 116 6.42 -15.71 -7.72
C HIS A 116 5.98 -16.61 -6.54
N PRO A 117 5.41 -16.03 -5.46
CA PRO A 117 4.91 -16.81 -4.33
C PRO A 117 3.68 -17.63 -4.70
N THR A 118 3.45 -18.71 -3.94
CA THR A 118 2.17 -19.41 -3.95
C THR A 118 1.07 -18.56 -3.30
N GLU A 119 -0.19 -18.84 -3.62
CA GLU A 119 -1.34 -18.13 -3.02
C GLU A 119 -1.34 -18.21 -1.48
N LYS A 120 -0.94 -19.35 -0.93
CA LYS A 120 -0.80 -19.53 0.52
C LYS A 120 0.27 -18.61 1.11
N GLU A 121 1.43 -18.51 0.47
CA GLU A 121 2.51 -17.64 0.92
C GLU A 121 2.13 -16.16 0.82
N ILE A 122 1.35 -15.78 -0.21
CA ILE A 122 0.81 -14.42 -0.33
C ILE A 122 -0.02 -14.08 0.92
N VAL A 123 -1.02 -14.91 1.23
CA VAL A 123 -1.92 -14.66 2.37
C VAL A 123 -1.17 -14.62 3.70
N GLU A 124 -0.21 -15.52 3.92
CA GLU A 124 0.57 -15.57 5.16
C GLU A 124 1.49 -14.34 5.31
N ARG A 125 2.16 -13.92 4.23
CA ARG A 125 3.06 -12.77 4.25
C ARG A 125 2.34 -11.45 4.33
N GLU A 126 1.20 -11.30 3.66
CA GLU A 126 0.37 -10.10 3.77
C GLU A 126 -0.12 -9.91 5.21
N LYS A 127 -0.62 -10.97 5.86
CA LYS A 127 -0.98 -10.93 7.29
C LYS A 127 0.21 -10.57 8.18
N TYR A 128 1.40 -11.07 7.86
CA TYR A 128 2.59 -10.73 8.62
C TYR A 128 3.02 -9.27 8.40
N ASN A 129 2.93 -8.77 7.18
CA ASN A 129 3.19 -7.38 6.83
C ASN A 129 2.21 -6.43 7.54
N ASP A 130 0.93 -6.80 7.67
CA ASP A 130 -0.05 -6.04 8.46
C ASP A 130 0.44 -5.85 9.91
N ARG A 131 0.91 -6.94 10.54
CA ARG A 131 1.44 -6.90 11.91
C ARG A 131 2.68 -6.03 12.04
N LEU A 132 3.57 -6.06 11.06
CA LEU A 132 4.75 -5.18 11.02
C LEU A 132 4.33 -3.72 10.87
N CYS A 133 3.34 -3.42 10.03
CA CYS A 133 2.84 -2.06 9.84
C CYS A 133 2.16 -1.53 11.11
N TYR A 134 1.35 -2.33 11.80
CA TYR A 134 0.79 -1.92 13.10
C TYR A 134 1.89 -1.59 14.12
N LYS A 135 2.96 -2.39 14.15
CA LYS A 135 4.12 -2.14 15.01
C LYS A 135 4.86 -0.84 14.66
N LEU A 136 5.05 -0.53 13.37
CA LEU A 136 5.68 0.73 12.93
C LEU A 136 4.92 1.99 13.37
N PHE A 137 3.63 1.85 13.65
CA PHE A 137 2.76 2.93 14.14
C PHE A 137 2.53 2.85 15.65
N ASN A 138 3.16 1.89 16.35
CA ASN A 138 2.97 1.64 17.78
C ASN A 138 1.51 1.45 18.20
N LEU A 139 0.72 0.76 17.36
CA LEU A 139 -0.69 0.51 17.66
C LEU A 139 -0.86 -0.54 18.76
N THR A 140 -1.85 -0.29 19.61
CA THR A 140 -2.31 -1.22 20.64
C THR A 140 -3.20 -2.32 20.04
N GLU A 141 -3.34 -3.44 20.75
CA GLU A 141 -4.24 -4.52 20.29
C GLU A 141 -5.71 -4.07 20.19
N SER A 142 -6.14 -3.11 21.01
CA SER A 142 -7.48 -2.52 20.89
C SER A 142 -7.66 -1.74 19.58
N GLU A 143 -6.68 -0.94 19.18
CA GLU A 143 -6.72 -0.18 17.92
C GLU A 143 -6.64 -1.12 16.72
N ILE A 144 -5.79 -2.15 16.80
CA ILE A 144 -5.69 -3.18 15.75
C ILE A 144 -7.04 -3.88 15.57
N LEU A 145 -7.70 -4.28 16.67
CA LEU A 145 -9.00 -4.93 16.62
C LEU A 145 -10.07 -4.01 16.00
N GLU A 146 -10.06 -2.72 16.34
CA GLU A 146 -10.97 -1.73 15.76
C GLU A 146 -10.77 -1.58 14.24
N ILE A 147 -9.51 -1.50 13.80
CA ILE A 147 -9.14 -1.43 12.38
C ILE A 147 -9.65 -2.66 11.64
N GLU A 148 -9.32 -3.86 12.11
CA GLU A 148 -9.71 -5.11 11.43
C GLU A 148 -11.22 -5.31 11.42
N LYS A 149 -11.91 -4.96 12.51
CA LYS A 149 -13.38 -4.99 12.58
C LYS A 149 -14.00 -4.02 11.58
N THR A 150 -13.49 -2.79 11.50
CA THR A 150 -14.00 -1.78 10.56
C THR A 150 -13.83 -2.25 9.12
N LEU A 151 -12.66 -2.79 8.77
CA LEU A 151 -12.42 -3.33 7.43
C LEU A 151 -13.31 -4.52 7.10
N SER A 152 -13.58 -5.41 8.07
CA SER A 152 -14.50 -6.54 7.89
C SER A 152 -15.93 -6.06 7.60
N VAL A 153 -16.45 -5.10 8.36
CA VAL A 153 -17.80 -4.52 8.11
C VAL A 153 -17.87 -3.86 6.73
N LEU A 154 -16.82 -3.11 6.36
CA LEU A 154 -16.74 -2.50 5.04
C LEU A 154 -16.63 -3.56 3.91
N GLY A 155 -16.03 -4.71 4.15
CA GLY A 155 -15.93 -5.80 3.16
C GLY A 155 -17.17 -6.70 3.00
N SER A 156 -18.02 -6.83 4.03
CA SER A 156 -19.01 -7.93 4.12
C SER A 156 -20.33 -7.70 3.36
N GLU A 157 -20.66 -6.47 2.96
CA GLU A 157 -21.94 -6.16 2.29
C GLU A 157 -21.90 -6.36 0.75
N CYS A 158 -20.94 -7.13 0.24
CA CYS A 158 -20.85 -7.53 -1.17
C CYS A 158 -21.24 -9.01 -1.40
N SER A 159 -22.09 -9.57 -0.53
CA SER A 159 -22.67 -10.91 -0.70
C SER A 159 -24.09 -10.83 -1.27
#